data_AF-A0A661C0T4-F1
#
_entry.id   AF-A0A661C0T4-F1
#
_cell.length_a   1.000
_cell.length_b   1.000
_cell.length_c   1.000
_cell.angle_alpha   90.00
_cell.angle_beta   90.00
_cell.angle_gamma   90.00
#
_symmetry.space_group_name_H-M   'P 1'
#
loop_
_entity.id
_entity.type
_entity.pdbx_description
1 polymer ?
#
loop_
_entity_poly.entity_id
_entity_poly.type
_entity_poly.pdbx_seq_one_letter_code
_entity_poly.pdbx_strand_id
1 'polypeptide(L)'
;QSLEHFINIVAEGGCDTFIVHARKAWLKGLSPKQNREIPPLKYDYVYRLKSEKPELNIVINGGIKTIEDVQQQLEHVNGVMIGREAYNNPYMLASVDQDVYHDTDAAIKSREEIVYQMCDYIDAEITKGTRLHSITRHILGLYQGCRGAKAWRRYLSENSHRPDADSSVVKAALTKVMN
;
A
#
# COMPACT_ATOMS: atom_id res chain seq x y z
N GLN A 1 -7.69 10.19 -28.80
CA GLN A 1 -7.84 8.73 -28.88
C GLN A 1 -8.55 8.27 -27.62
N SER A 2 -9.56 7.40 -27.75
CA SER A 2 -10.33 6.89 -26.60
C SER A 2 -9.51 5.86 -25.82
N LEU A 3 -9.82 5.68 -24.53
CA LEU A 3 -9.22 4.65 -23.68
C LEU A 3 -9.40 3.25 -24.29
N GLU A 4 -10.59 2.97 -24.81
CA GLU A 4 -10.94 1.70 -25.44
C GLU A 4 -10.03 1.34 -26.63
N HIS A 5 -9.77 2.30 -27.52
CA HIS A 5 -8.89 2.06 -28.67
C HIS A 5 -7.47 1.67 -28.24
N PHE A 6 -6.95 2.32 -27.20
CA PHE A 6 -5.66 1.96 -26.61
C PHE A 6 -5.68 0.54 -26.03
N ILE A 7 -6.73 0.17 -25.29
CA ILE A 7 -6.87 -1.17 -24.72
C ILE A 7 -6.91 -2.22 -25.84
N ASN A 8 -7.67 -2.00 -26.92
CA ASN A 8 -7.78 -2.93 -28.03
C ASN A 8 -6.43 -3.22 -28.68
N ILE A 9 -5.65 -2.17 -29.01
CA ILE A 9 -4.32 -2.34 -29.62
C ILE A 9 -3.41 -3.18 -28.72
N VAL A 10 -3.41 -2.89 -27.41
CA VAL A 10 -2.53 -3.59 -26.46
C VAL A 10 -3.00 -5.04 -26.24
N ALA A 11 -4.31 -5.28 -26.24
CA ALA A 11 -4.89 -6.62 -26.11
C ALA A 11 -4.63 -7.48 -27.35
N GLU A 12 -4.69 -6.91 -28.55
CA GLU A 12 -4.30 -7.58 -29.81
C GLU A 12 -2.83 -8.01 -29.80
N GLY A 13 -1.98 -7.32 -29.03
CA GLY A 13 -0.60 -7.70 -28.76
C GLY A 13 -0.43 -8.86 -27.77
N GLY A 14 -1.52 -9.43 -27.24
CA GLY A 14 -1.51 -10.56 -26.30
C GLY A 14 -1.59 -10.18 -24.82
N CYS A 15 -1.84 -8.92 -24.48
CA CYS A 15 -2.04 -8.50 -23.10
C CYS A 15 -3.46 -8.81 -22.63
N ASP A 16 -3.60 -9.60 -21.57
CA ASP A 16 -4.90 -9.95 -20.98
C ASP A 16 -5.24 -9.14 -19.71
N THR A 17 -4.25 -8.46 -19.11
CA THR A 17 -4.37 -7.82 -17.81
C THR A 17 -4.09 -6.32 -17.88
N PHE A 18 -5.04 -5.51 -17.44
CA PHE A 18 -4.94 -4.06 -17.46
C PHE A 18 -5.15 -3.47 -16.07
N ILE A 19 -4.10 -2.83 -15.56
CA ILE A 19 -4.14 -2.10 -14.30
C ILE A 19 -4.38 -0.63 -14.61
N VAL A 20 -5.59 -0.16 -14.32
CA VAL A 20 -6.04 1.18 -14.72
C VAL A 20 -6.05 2.09 -13.51
N HIS A 21 -5.11 3.03 -13.45
CA HIS A 21 -5.24 4.17 -12.54
C HIS A 21 -6.39 5.04 -13.03
N ALA A 22 -7.48 5.11 -12.25
CA ALA A 22 -8.73 5.76 -12.61
C ALA A 22 -8.65 7.29 -12.54
N ARG A 23 -7.50 7.88 -12.89
CA ARG A 23 -7.23 9.31 -12.88
C ARG A 23 -6.43 9.67 -14.11
N LYS A 24 -6.85 10.73 -14.80
CA LYS A 24 -6.10 11.25 -15.95
C LYS A 24 -4.82 11.93 -15.48
N ALA A 25 -3.69 11.60 -16.10
CA ALA A 25 -2.46 12.36 -15.93
C ALA A 25 -2.50 13.63 -16.81
N TRP A 26 -2.32 14.80 -16.20
CA TRP A 26 -2.15 16.08 -16.90
C TRP A 26 -0.67 16.43 -16.96
N LEU A 27 -0.07 16.23 -18.14
CA LEU A 27 1.37 16.38 -18.36
C LEU A 27 1.85 17.84 -18.41
N LYS A 28 0.92 18.80 -18.47
CA LYS A 28 1.23 20.23 -18.45
C LYS A 28 0.55 20.89 -17.27
N GLY A 29 1.29 21.73 -16.54
CA GLY A 29 0.77 22.59 -15.49
C GLY A 29 0.63 21.96 -14.09
N LEU A 30 0.82 20.64 -13.92
CA LEU A 30 0.76 19.98 -12.62
C LEU A 30 2.05 19.21 -12.29
N SER A 31 2.51 19.31 -11.05
CA SER A 31 3.56 18.45 -10.49
C SER A 31 3.10 16.99 -10.35
N PRO A 32 4.02 16.01 -10.17
CA PRO A 32 3.65 14.62 -9.91
C PRO A 32 2.75 14.42 -8.69
N LYS A 33 2.93 15.22 -7.64
CA LYS A 33 2.04 15.18 -6.46
C LYS A 33 0.64 15.67 -6.81
N GLN A 34 0.54 16.82 -7.47
CA GLN A 34 -0.74 17.40 -7.90
C GLN A 34 -1.48 16.47 -8.87
N ASN A 35 -0.78 15.79 -9.77
CA ASN A 35 -1.39 14.81 -10.67
C ASN A 35 -2.07 13.64 -9.95
N ARG A 36 -1.69 13.35 -8.70
CA ARG A 36 -2.31 12.32 -7.86
C ARG A 36 -3.40 12.84 -6.93
N GLU A 37 -3.65 14.16 -6.91
CA GLU A 37 -4.57 14.83 -5.98
C GLU A 37 -5.64 15.67 -6.69
N ILE A 38 -5.30 16.37 -7.78
CA ILE A 38 -6.18 17.34 -8.46
C ILE A 38 -7.15 16.71 -9.48
N PRO A 39 -6.71 15.93 -10.50
CA PRO A 39 -7.67 15.40 -11.46
C PRO A 39 -8.64 14.43 -10.76
N PRO A 40 -9.95 14.50 -11.01
CA PRO A 40 -10.92 13.66 -10.32
C PRO A 40 -10.73 12.19 -10.69
N LEU A 41 -11.13 11.31 -9.76
CA LEU A 41 -11.23 9.88 -10.02
C LEU A 41 -12.41 9.61 -10.97
N LYS A 42 -12.26 8.59 -11.81
CA LYS A 42 -13.20 8.18 -12.85
C LYS A 42 -13.39 6.66 -12.84
N TYR A 43 -13.87 6.12 -11.71
CA TYR A 43 -14.08 4.68 -11.54
C TYR A 43 -15.07 4.11 -12.57
N ASP A 44 -16.13 4.84 -12.92
CA ASP A 44 -17.12 4.44 -13.93
C ASP A 44 -16.49 4.05 -15.28
N TYR A 45 -15.36 4.67 -15.64
CA TYR A 45 -14.67 4.38 -16.89
C TYR A 45 -13.99 3.00 -16.85
N VAL A 46 -13.47 2.63 -15.67
CA VAL A 46 -12.85 1.32 -15.44
C VAL A 46 -13.92 0.24 -15.36
N TYR A 47 -15.06 0.53 -14.71
CA TYR A 47 -16.20 -0.38 -14.65
C TYR A 47 -16.78 -0.64 -16.04
N ARG A 48 -16.98 0.42 -16.83
CA ARG A 48 -17.44 0.29 -18.21
C ARG A 48 -16.46 -0.53 -19.04
N LEU A 49 -15.15 -0.30 -18.89
CA LEU A 49 -14.13 -1.11 -19.56
C LEU A 49 -14.28 -2.60 -19.21
N LYS A 50 -14.48 -2.95 -17.94
CA LYS A 50 -14.70 -4.35 -17.54
C LYS A 50 -15.99 -4.93 -18.15
N SER A 51 -17.06 -4.14 -18.18
CA SER A 51 -18.33 -4.56 -18.78
C SER A 51 -18.24 -4.77 -20.30
N GLU A 52 -17.47 -3.94 -21.01
CA GLU A 52 -17.29 -4.02 -22.47
C GLU A 52 -16.26 -5.08 -22.87
N LYS A 53 -15.36 -5.45 -21.96
CA LYS A 53 -14.26 -6.41 -22.16
C LYS A 53 -14.24 -7.49 -21.06
N PRO A 54 -15.29 -8.32 -20.95
CA PRO A 54 -15.40 -9.31 -19.89
C PRO A 54 -14.25 -10.35 -19.92
N GLU A 55 -13.65 -10.58 -21.09
CA GLU A 55 -12.51 -11.46 -21.30
C GLU A 55 -11.19 -10.96 -20.69
N LEU A 56 -11.06 -9.64 -20.48
CA LEU A 56 -9.86 -9.04 -19.91
C LEU A 56 -9.90 -9.02 -18.38
N ASN A 57 -8.74 -9.18 -17.77
CA ASN A 57 -8.53 -8.99 -16.34
C ASN A 57 -8.30 -7.50 -16.04
N ILE A 58 -9.32 -6.82 -15.51
CA ILE A 58 -9.27 -5.39 -15.22
C ILE A 58 -9.04 -5.16 -13.73
N VAL A 59 -7.94 -4.49 -13.40
CA VAL A 59 -7.56 -4.14 -12.02
C VAL A 59 -7.69 -2.63 -11.85
N ILE A 60 -8.50 -2.17 -10.91
CA ILE A 60 -8.68 -0.74 -10.65
C ILE A 60 -7.63 -0.21 -9.67
N ASN A 61 -7.17 1.01 -9.91
CA ASN A 61 -6.25 1.72 -9.02
C ASN A 61 -6.64 3.18 -8.81
N GLY A 62 -6.27 3.70 -7.64
CA GLY A 62 -6.14 5.13 -7.38
C GLY A 62 -7.21 5.67 -6.43
N GLY A 63 -6.80 6.09 -5.23
CA GLY A 63 -7.70 6.72 -4.26
C GLY A 63 -8.40 5.77 -3.29
N ILE A 64 -8.15 4.47 -3.41
CA ILE A 64 -8.63 3.40 -2.52
C ILE A 64 -7.82 3.41 -1.23
N LYS A 65 -8.50 3.47 -0.08
CA LYS A 65 -7.88 3.68 1.24
C LYS A 65 -8.30 2.68 2.31
N THR A 66 -9.44 2.02 2.16
CA THR A 66 -9.92 1.08 3.17
C THR A 66 -10.22 -0.29 2.56
N ILE A 67 -10.42 -1.30 3.41
CA ILE A 67 -10.82 -2.64 2.95
C ILE A 67 -12.25 -2.60 2.41
N GLU A 68 -13.12 -1.76 2.97
CA GLU A 68 -14.47 -1.52 2.45
C GLU A 68 -14.42 -0.90 1.05
N ASP A 69 -13.52 0.06 0.78
CA ASP A 69 -13.32 0.58 -0.57
C ASP A 69 -12.93 -0.55 -1.53
N VAL A 70 -12.02 -1.44 -1.10
CA VAL A 70 -11.56 -2.59 -1.89
C VAL A 70 -12.72 -3.52 -2.22
N GLN A 71 -13.50 -3.93 -1.22
CA GLN A 71 -14.66 -4.80 -1.40
C GLN A 71 -15.68 -4.17 -2.36
N GLN A 72 -15.98 -2.89 -2.19
CA GLN A 72 -16.87 -2.16 -3.09
C GLN A 72 -16.36 -2.18 -4.55
N GLN A 73 -15.06 -2.01 -4.76
CA GLN A 73 -14.50 -2.06 -6.11
C GLN A 73 -14.57 -3.46 -6.72
N LEU A 74 -14.35 -4.51 -5.92
CA LEU A 74 -14.37 -5.91 -6.36
C LEU A 74 -15.75 -6.38 -6.81
N GLU A 75 -16.82 -5.66 -6.48
CA GLU A 75 -18.16 -5.88 -7.07
C GLU A 75 -18.22 -5.56 -8.57
N HIS A 76 -17.28 -4.76 -9.10
CA HIS A 76 -17.32 -4.23 -10.46
C HIS A 76 -16.14 -4.67 -11.35
N VAL A 77 -15.01 -5.05 -10.76
CA VAL A 77 -13.77 -5.37 -11.49
C VAL A 77 -13.10 -6.62 -10.93
N ASN A 78 -12.08 -7.14 -11.63
CA ASN A 78 -11.41 -8.37 -11.24
C ASN A 78 -10.45 -8.20 -10.06
N GLY A 79 -9.91 -6.99 -9.86
CA GLY A 79 -8.92 -6.76 -8.84
C GLY A 79 -8.75 -5.30 -8.46
N VAL A 80 -8.06 -5.09 -7.35
CA VAL A 80 -7.78 -3.77 -6.80
C VAL A 80 -6.29 -3.66 -6.53
N MET A 81 -5.68 -2.57 -7.01
CA MET A 81 -4.31 -2.21 -6.64
C MET A 81 -4.32 -1.06 -5.64
N ILE A 82 -3.65 -1.25 -4.50
CA ILE A 82 -3.44 -0.24 -3.47
C ILE A 82 -1.98 0.23 -3.54
N GLY A 83 -1.79 1.55 -3.61
CA GLY A 83 -0.46 2.16 -3.68
C GLY A 83 -0.08 2.89 -2.41
N ARG A 84 -0.31 4.21 -2.38
CA ARG A 84 0.10 5.10 -1.29
C ARG A 84 -0.42 4.68 0.09
N GLU A 85 -1.65 4.16 0.15
CA GLU A 85 -2.21 3.79 1.45
C GLU A 85 -1.49 2.59 2.06
N ALA A 86 -1.17 1.55 1.28
CA ALA A 86 -0.37 0.41 1.74
C ALA A 86 1.00 0.83 2.29
N TYR A 87 1.59 1.91 1.77
CA TYR A 87 2.86 2.44 2.30
C TYR A 87 2.67 3.31 3.56
N ASN A 88 1.63 4.15 3.58
CA ASN A 88 1.40 5.09 4.68
C ASN A 88 0.80 4.41 5.91
N ASN A 89 -0.09 3.44 5.69
CA ASN A 89 -0.83 2.69 6.69
C ASN A 89 -0.75 1.17 6.40
N PRO A 90 0.44 0.55 6.46
CA PRO A 90 0.63 -0.84 6.05
C PRO A 90 -0.24 -1.83 6.84
N TYR A 91 -0.62 -1.50 8.08
CA TYR A 91 -1.48 -2.38 8.86
C TYR A 91 -2.90 -2.52 8.30
N MET A 92 -3.34 -1.66 7.37
CA MET A 92 -4.60 -1.88 6.66
C MET A 92 -4.65 -3.25 5.96
N LEU A 93 -3.47 -3.81 5.64
CA LEU A 93 -3.35 -5.08 4.93
C LEU A 93 -3.38 -6.30 5.87
N ALA A 94 -3.38 -6.09 7.19
CA ALA A 94 -3.26 -7.18 8.17
C ALA A 94 -4.41 -8.19 8.11
N SER A 95 -5.58 -7.77 7.61
CA SER A 95 -6.78 -8.61 7.48
C SER A 95 -7.12 -9.00 6.05
N VAL A 96 -6.29 -8.65 5.05
CA VAL A 96 -6.60 -8.89 3.62
C VAL A 96 -6.84 -10.36 3.30
N ASP A 97 -6.07 -11.27 3.90
CA ASP A 97 -6.25 -12.71 3.68
C ASP A 97 -7.66 -13.17 4.09
N GLN A 98 -8.19 -12.64 5.21
CA GLN A 98 -9.56 -12.92 5.65
C GLN A 98 -10.61 -12.15 4.84
N ASP A 99 -10.47 -10.83 4.78
CA ASP A 99 -11.52 -9.92 4.32
C ASP A 99 -11.69 -9.91 2.79
N VAL A 100 -10.63 -10.27 2.05
CA VAL A 100 -10.59 -10.24 0.58
C VAL A 100 -10.43 -11.62 -0.02
N TYR A 101 -9.53 -12.45 0.52
CA TYR A 101 -9.28 -13.80 0.00
C TYR A 101 -10.12 -14.88 0.69
N HIS A 102 -10.88 -14.52 1.72
CA HIS A 102 -11.75 -15.43 2.47
C HIS A 102 -11.02 -16.63 3.10
N ASP A 103 -9.72 -16.47 3.39
CA ASP A 103 -8.96 -17.44 4.17
C ASP A 103 -9.25 -17.23 5.66
N THR A 104 -10.27 -17.92 6.17
CA THR A 104 -10.72 -17.79 7.57
C THR A 104 -9.70 -18.31 8.58
N ASP A 105 -8.73 -19.10 8.15
CA ASP A 105 -7.69 -19.68 9.01
C ASP A 105 -6.46 -18.76 9.11
N ALA A 106 -6.35 -17.76 8.24
CA ALA A 106 -5.25 -16.80 8.26
C ALA A 106 -5.28 -15.96 9.55
N ALA A 107 -4.22 -16.04 10.37
CA ALA A 107 -4.13 -15.25 11.60
C ALA A 107 -3.81 -13.78 11.34
N ILE A 108 -4.68 -12.87 11.80
CA ILE A 108 -4.40 -11.43 11.81
C ILE A 108 -3.39 -11.12 12.91
N LYS A 109 -2.14 -10.87 12.51
CA LYS A 109 -1.08 -10.48 13.44
C LYS A 109 -1.33 -9.08 13.98
N SER A 110 -1.18 -8.92 15.28
CA SER A 110 -1.12 -7.62 15.93
C SER A 110 0.09 -6.81 15.45
N ARG A 111 0.02 -5.47 15.58
CA ARG A 111 1.16 -4.60 15.28
C ARG A 111 2.39 -4.96 16.12
N GLU A 112 2.19 -5.37 17.36
CA GLU A 112 3.27 -5.77 18.26
C GLU A 112 3.97 -7.04 17.76
N GLU A 113 3.23 -8.08 17.38
CA GLU A 113 3.80 -9.29 16.79
C GLU A 113 4.59 -8.98 15.51
N ILE A 114 4.04 -8.10 14.65
CA ILE A 114 4.74 -7.62 13.45
C ILE A 114 6.04 -6.90 13.83
N VAL A 115 6.04 -6.07 14.88
CA VAL A 115 7.25 -5.38 15.35
C VAL A 115 8.33 -6.38 15.80
N TYR A 116 7.97 -7.42 16.55
CA TYR A 116 8.94 -8.42 16.97
C TYR A 116 9.49 -9.21 15.77
N GLN A 117 8.66 -9.62 14.82
CA GLN A 117 9.13 -10.28 13.59
C GLN A 117 10.04 -9.35 12.77
N MET A 118 9.73 -8.06 12.71
CA MET A 118 10.60 -7.07 12.09
C MET A 118 11.93 -6.92 12.82
N CYS A 119 11.98 -7.08 14.14
CA CYS A 119 13.23 -7.06 14.90
C CYS A 119 14.15 -8.21 14.49
N ASP A 120 13.61 -9.43 14.34
CA ASP A 120 14.39 -10.59 13.89
C ASP A 120 14.97 -10.37 12.48
N TYR A 121 14.15 -9.82 11.58
CA TYR A 121 14.58 -9.43 10.24
C TYR A 121 15.66 -8.34 10.27
N ILE A 122 15.48 -7.31 11.11
CA ILE A 122 16.43 -6.22 11.27
C ILE A 122 17.78 -6.74 11.76
N ASP A 123 17.78 -7.60 12.78
CA ASP A 123 19.00 -8.16 13.35
C ASP A 123 19.75 -8.97 12.28
N ALA A 124 19.04 -9.80 11.51
CA ALA A 124 19.62 -10.54 10.40
C ALA A 124 20.21 -9.62 9.31
N GLU A 125 19.53 -8.54 8.93
CA GLU A 125 19.98 -7.61 7.90
C GLU A 125 21.17 -6.75 8.35
N ILE A 126 21.22 -6.36 9.63
CA ILE A 126 22.34 -5.61 10.19
C ILE A 126 23.62 -6.43 10.14
N THR A 127 23.57 -7.75 10.37
CA THR A 127 24.76 -8.61 10.21
C THR A 127 25.32 -8.60 8.78
N LYS A 128 24.49 -8.26 7.78
CA LYS A 128 24.87 -8.13 6.37
C LYS A 128 25.34 -6.71 6.01
N GLY A 129 25.37 -5.78 6.96
CA GLY A 129 25.77 -4.39 6.76
C GLY A 129 24.63 -3.44 6.39
N THR A 130 23.37 -3.88 6.41
CA THR A 130 22.21 -3.01 6.19
C THR A 130 22.05 -2.07 7.38
N ARG A 131 21.96 -0.76 7.13
CA ARG A 131 21.71 0.24 8.18
C ARG A 131 20.25 0.19 8.65
N LEU A 132 20.02 0.30 9.96
CA LEU A 132 18.68 0.28 10.54
C LEU A 132 17.70 1.25 9.85
N HIS A 133 18.10 2.51 9.64
CA HIS A 133 17.26 3.52 8.97
C HIS A 133 16.76 3.09 7.57
N SER A 134 17.53 2.28 6.84
CA SER A 134 17.12 1.77 5.52
C SER A 134 15.90 0.86 5.63
N ILE A 135 15.68 0.24 6.79
CA ILE A 135 14.52 -0.60 7.09
C ILE A 135 13.44 0.25 7.78
N THR A 136 13.78 0.96 8.85
CA THR A 136 12.77 1.60 9.72
C THR A 136 11.99 2.72 9.02
N ARG A 137 12.57 3.37 7.99
CA ARG A 137 11.85 4.34 7.14
C ARG A 137 10.59 3.77 6.48
N HIS A 138 10.49 2.45 6.35
CA HIS A 138 9.37 1.74 5.73
C HIS A 138 8.29 1.30 6.72
N ILE A 139 8.55 1.34 8.04
CA ILE A 139 7.58 0.94 9.09
C ILE A 139 7.09 2.14 9.92
N LEU A 140 7.42 3.37 9.53
CA LEU A 140 6.96 4.59 10.21
C LEU A 140 5.43 4.72 10.23
N GLY A 141 4.77 4.11 9.24
CA GLY A 141 3.32 4.08 9.08
C GLY A 141 2.59 3.01 9.88
N LEU A 142 3.31 2.07 10.52
CA LEU A 142 2.70 0.88 11.13
C LEU A 142 1.59 1.21 12.13
N TYR A 143 1.79 2.25 12.94
CA TYR A 143 0.82 2.73 13.93
C TYR A 143 -0.04 3.92 13.45
N GLN A 144 -0.17 4.15 12.13
CA GLN A 144 -1.00 5.25 11.62
C GLN A 144 -2.44 5.16 12.20
N GLY A 145 -2.95 6.30 12.68
CA GLY A 145 -4.29 6.39 13.29
C GLY A 145 -4.36 5.94 14.76
N CYS A 146 -3.32 5.34 15.32
CA CYS A 146 -3.31 4.90 16.72
C CYS A 146 -2.89 6.03 17.70
N ARG A 147 -3.33 5.91 18.97
CA ARG A 147 -2.66 6.63 20.07
C ARG A 147 -1.18 6.22 20.10
N GLY A 148 -0.28 7.18 20.34
CA GLY A 148 1.17 6.93 20.35
C GLY A 148 1.84 6.90 18.96
N ALA A 149 1.10 6.98 17.85
CA ALA A 149 1.65 6.96 16.48
C ALA A 149 2.73 8.04 16.24
N LYS A 150 2.52 9.24 16.78
CA LYS A 150 3.50 10.34 16.69
C LYS A 150 4.78 10.00 17.45
N ALA A 151 4.67 9.38 18.62
CA ALA A 151 5.81 9.01 19.45
C ALA A 151 6.62 7.88 18.80
N TRP A 152 5.94 6.86 18.23
CA TRP A 152 6.54 5.82 17.38
C TRP A 152 7.40 6.43 16.28
N ARG A 153 6.78 7.25 15.43
CA ARG A 153 7.45 7.86 14.29
C ARG A 153 8.61 8.75 14.73
N ARG A 154 8.41 9.58 15.75
CA ARG A 154 9.45 10.47 16.27
C ARG A 154 10.65 9.68 16.77
N TYR A 155 10.43 8.65 17.60
CA TYR A 155 11.52 7.88 18.18
C TYR A 155 12.37 7.17 17.11
N LEU A 156 11.72 6.52 16.13
CA LEU A 156 12.44 5.90 15.02
C LEU A 156 13.20 6.94 14.18
N SER A 157 12.57 8.07 13.88
CA SER A 157 13.17 9.16 13.11
C SER A 157 14.23 9.98 13.84
N GLU A 158 14.45 9.77 15.14
CA GLU A 158 15.54 10.42 15.89
C GLU A 158 16.70 9.45 16.16
N ASN A 159 16.44 8.14 16.20
CA ASN A 159 17.40 7.15 16.69
C ASN A 159 17.92 6.18 15.61
N SER A 160 17.20 5.99 14.48
CA SER A 160 17.54 4.91 13.53
C SER A 160 18.78 5.17 12.66
N HIS A 161 19.27 6.41 12.60
CA HIS A 161 20.41 6.79 11.74
C HIS A 161 21.76 6.58 12.40
N ARG A 162 21.77 6.29 13.71
CA ARG A 162 23.02 6.12 14.46
C ARG A 162 23.78 4.90 13.92
N PRO A 163 25.13 4.96 13.84
CA PRO A 163 25.92 3.84 13.32
C PRO A 163 25.74 2.53 14.11
N ASP A 164 25.44 2.64 15.40
CA ASP A 164 25.27 1.55 16.37
C ASP A 164 23.79 1.14 16.56
N ALA A 165 22.86 1.69 15.76
CA ALA A 165 21.44 1.42 15.94
C ALA A 165 21.06 0.01 15.46
N ASP A 166 20.35 -0.73 16.31
CA ASP A 166 19.86 -2.09 16.07
C ASP A 166 18.35 -2.24 16.41
N SER A 167 17.84 -3.47 16.45
CA SER A 167 16.43 -3.72 16.78
C SER A 167 16.01 -3.21 18.16
N SER A 168 16.93 -2.96 19.09
CA SER A 168 16.60 -2.37 20.39
C SER A 168 15.96 -0.98 20.25
N VAL A 169 16.31 -0.22 19.22
CA VAL A 169 15.69 1.08 18.90
C VAL A 169 14.21 0.89 18.53
N VAL A 170 13.88 -0.18 17.79
CA VAL A 170 12.51 -0.48 17.40
C VAL A 170 11.69 -0.97 18.60
N LYS A 171 12.27 -1.83 19.45
CA LYS A 171 11.65 -2.26 20.71
C LYS A 171 11.40 -1.06 21.65
N ALA A 172 12.34 -0.13 21.73
CA ALA A 172 12.15 1.09 22.50
C ALA A 172 11.07 2.00 21.90
N ALA A 173 10.95 2.10 20.57
CA ALA A 173 9.85 2.80 19.91
C ALA A 173 8.48 2.20 20.25
N LEU A 174 8.38 0.86 20.31
CA LEU A 174 7.16 0.14 20.67
C LEU A 174 6.65 0.55 22.07
N THR A 175 7.55 0.67 23.06
CA THR A 175 7.18 1.15 24.40
C THR A 175 6.57 2.55 24.40
N LYS A 176 6.89 3.39 23.40
CA LYS A 176 6.31 4.75 23.28
C LYS A 176 4.87 4.75 22.78
N VAL A 177 4.41 3.62 22.24
CA VAL A 177 3.03 3.44 21.79
C VAL A 177 2.14 2.89 22.90
N MET A 178 2.71 2.00 23.73
CA MET A 178 1.96 1.31 24.80
C MET A 178 1.67 2.20 26.03
N ASN A 179 2.34 3.34 26.13
CA ASN A 179 2.12 4.36 27.18
C ASN A 179 1.08 5.41 26.74
#